data_AF-A0AAQ0HHP4-F1
#
_entry.id   AF-A0AAQ0HHP4-F1
#
_cell.length_a   1.000
_cell.length_b   1.000
_cell.length_c   1.000
_cell.angle_alpha   90.00
_cell.angle_beta   90.00
_cell.angle_gamma   90.00
#
_symmetry.space_group_name_H-M   'P 1'
#
loop_
_entity.id
_entity.type
_entity.pdbx_description
1 polymer ?
#
loop_
_entity_poly.entity_id
_entity_poly.type
_entity_poly.pdbx_seq_one_letter_code
_entity_poly.pdbx_strand_id
1 'polypeptide(L)' 'MIAEIHITLLNIETTLSEGGRTASQPLKLITAAAVLKNPWAGRGYVDDLKPEIHAVAPILGELLTNMAIEAAGGGDKVEA' A
#
# COMPACT_ATOMS: atom_id res chain seq x y z
N MET A 1 -19.26 5.89 -6.73
CA MET A 1 -18.30 5.30 -7.69
C MET A 1 -17.41 4.36 -6.91
N ILE A 2 -17.21 3.14 -7.41
CA ILE A 2 -16.25 2.19 -6.85
C ILE A 2 -14.86 2.63 -7.32
N ALA A 3 -13.82 2.45 -6.50
CA ALA A 3 -12.45 2.75 -6.88
C ALA A 3 -12.06 1.96 -8.16
N GLU A 4 -11.71 2.66 -9.24
CA GLU A 4 -11.34 2.04 -10.52
C GLU A 4 -9.83 1.74 -10.52
N ILE A 5 -9.48 0.58 -9.95
CA ILE A 5 -8.09 0.11 -9.77
C ILE A 5 -7.67 -0.66 -11.03
N HIS A 6 -6.53 -0.28 -11.62
CA HIS A 6 -5.98 -0.91 -12.82
C HIS A 6 -4.84 -1.88 -12.50
N ILE A 7 -4.00 -1.55 -11.53
CA ILE A 7 -2.78 -2.30 -11.21
C ILE A 7 -2.61 -2.31 -9.69
N THR A 8 -2.19 -3.44 -9.15
CA THR A 8 -1.62 -3.55 -7.81
C THR A 8 -0.18 -4.00 -7.91
N LEU A 9 0.68 -3.48 -7.04
CA LEU A 9 2.08 -3.88 -6.90
C LEU A 9 2.30 -4.32 -5.46
N LEU A 10 2.95 -5.47 -5.30
CA LEU A 10 3.50 -5.92 -4.03
C LEU A 10 4.99 -6.12 -4.23
N ASN A 11 5.79 -5.37 -3.47
CA ASN A 11 7.23 -5.54 -3.42
C ASN A 11 7.62 -6.05 -2.03
N ILE A 12 8.47 -7.08 -1.99
CA ILE A 12 9.04 -7.63 -0.77
C ILE A 12 10.55 -7.54 -0.91
N GLU A 13 11.15 -6.61 -0.20
CA GLU A 13 12.59 -6.51 -0.07
C GLU A 13 13.03 -7.35 1.14
N THR A 14 14.12 -8.12 1.00
CA THR A 14 14.68 -8.90 2.11
C THR A 14 16.14 -8.53 2.32
N THR A 15 16.46 -7.94 3.47
CA THR A 15 17.81 -7.57 3.85
C THR A 15 18.48 -8.73 4.58
N LEU A 16 19.46 -9.35 3.92
CA LEU A 16 20.20 -10.50 4.46
C LEU A 16 21.41 -10.08 5.30
N SER A 17 22.01 -8.93 4.99
CA SER A 17 23.16 -8.38 5.70
C SER A 17 23.21 -6.86 5.57
N GLU A 18 23.65 -6.19 6.62
CA GLU A 18 23.79 -4.74 6.67
C GLU A 18 24.87 -4.35 7.70
N GLY A 19 25.53 -3.21 7.51
CA GLY A 19 26.60 -2.76 8.43
C GLY A 19 27.78 -3.73 8.56
N GLY A 20 28.03 -4.55 7.53
CA GLY A 20 29.09 -5.56 7.53
C GLY A 20 28.79 -6.81 8.36
N ARG A 21 27.54 -7.04 8.78
CA ARG A 21 27.13 -8.23 9.54
C ARG A 21 25.94 -8.93 8.88
N THR A 22 25.91 -10.26 8.94
CA THR A 22 24.74 -11.05 8.53
C THR A 22 23.61 -10.88 9.55
N ALA A 23 22.39 -10.69 9.08
CA ALA A 23 21.22 -10.60 9.93
C ALA A 23 20.89 -11.98 10.52
N SER A 24 20.72 -12.06 11.85
CA SER A 24 20.26 -13.29 12.51
C SER A 24 18.83 -13.66 12.11
N GLN A 25 18.02 -12.64 11.80
CA GLN A 25 16.71 -12.77 11.16
C GLN A 25 16.66 -11.70 10.05
N PRO A 26 16.55 -12.10 8.76
CA PRO A 26 16.45 -11.13 7.68
C PRO A 26 15.24 -10.21 7.83
N LEU A 27 15.49 -8.90 7.73
CA LEU A 27 14.41 -7.90 7.71
C LEU A 27 13.66 -8.01 6.38
N LYS A 28 12.34 -7.92 6.45
CA LYS A 28 11.49 -7.75 5.26
C LYS A 28 10.89 -6.35 5.27
N LEU A 29 11.08 -5.61 4.18
CA LEU A 29 10.37 -4.36 3.93
C LEU A 29 9.34 -4.62 2.82
N ILE A 30 8.06 -4.37 3.14
CA ILE A 30 6.94 -4.71 2.27
C ILE A 30 6.24 -3.43 1.82
N THR A 31 6.07 -3.29 0.50
CA THR A 31 5.35 -2.18 -0.10
C THR A 31 4.16 -2.73 -0.90
N ALA A 32 2.95 -2.36 -0.49
CA ALA A 32 1.74 -2.57 -1.29
C ALA A 32 1.32 -1.23 -1.91
N ALA A 33 1.07 -1.22 -3.21
CA ALA A 33 0.66 -0.03 -3.96
C ALA A 33 -0.43 -0.34 -4.99
N ALA A 34 -1.21 0.68 -5.36
CA ALA A 34 -2.23 0.58 -6.40
C ALA A 34 -2.15 1.76 -7.37
N VAL A 35 -2.42 1.48 -8.64
CA VAL A 35 -2.65 2.47 -9.69
C VAL A 35 -4.14 2.49 -9.98
N LEU A 36 -4.75 3.67 -9.86
CA LEU A 36 -6.16 3.89 -10.07
C LEU A 36 -6.40 5.11 -10.95
N LYS A 37 -7.59 5.19 -11.53
CA LYS A 37 -8.03 6.40 -12.20
C LYS A 37 -8.22 7.53 -11.18
N ASN A 38 -7.61 8.68 -11.46
CA ASN A 38 -7.81 9.88 -10.67
C ASN A 38 -9.24 10.41 -10.87
N PRO A 39 -10.09 10.48 -9.82
CA PRO A 39 -11.49 10.89 -9.95
C PRO A 39 -11.67 12.40 -10.20
N TRP A 40 -10.63 13.21 -10.02
CA TRP A 40 -10.65 14.65 -10.26
C TRP A 40 -10.03 15.06 -11.59
N ALA A 41 -9.44 14.12 -12.34
CA ALA A 41 -8.82 14.40 -13.62
C ALA A 41 -9.83 15.05 -14.60
N GLY A 42 -9.44 16.17 -15.20
CA GLY A 42 -10.27 16.90 -16.17
C GLY A 42 -11.38 17.77 -15.58
N ARG A 43 -11.53 17.86 -14.25
CA ARG A 43 -12.58 18.67 -13.60
C ARG A 43 -12.17 20.12 -13.30
N GLY A 44 -10.93 20.51 -13.60
CA GLY A 44 -10.38 21.81 -13.23
C GLY A 44 -9.98 21.85 -11.75
N TYR A 45 -10.18 23.01 -11.10
CA TYR A 45 -9.99 23.13 -9.66
C TYR A 45 -11.20 22.53 -8.91
N VAL A 46 -10.93 21.76 -7.85
CA VAL A 46 -11.96 21.13 -7.02
C VAL A 46 -11.76 21.60 -5.58
N ASP A 47 -12.69 22.41 -5.08
CA ASP A 47 -12.65 22.98 -3.73
C ASP A 47 -12.76 21.92 -2.62
N ASP A 48 -13.59 20.88 -2.82
CA ASP A 48 -13.81 19.82 -1.85
C ASP A 48 -13.50 18.44 -2.44
N LEU A 49 -12.38 17.85 -1.98
CA LEU A 49 -11.93 16.51 -2.37
C LEU A 49 -12.53 15.40 -1.49
N LYS A 50 -13.17 15.75 -0.37
CA LYS A 50 -13.63 14.76 0.63
C LYS A 50 -14.60 13.72 0.06
N PRO A 51 -15.57 14.06 -0.81
CA PRO A 51 -16.53 13.07 -1.30
C PRO A 51 -15.85 11.88 -1.99
N GLU A 52 -14.90 12.13 -2.89
CA GLU A 52 -14.20 11.06 -3.58
C GLU A 52 -13.14 10.39 -2.69
N ILE A 53 -12.49 11.11 -1.78
CA ILE A 53 -11.60 10.51 -0.77
C ILE A 53 -12.37 9.50 0.08
N HIS A 54 -13.52 9.88 0.64
CA HIS A 54 -14.30 8.99 1.50
C HIS A 54 -14.90 7.80 0.74
N ALA A 55 -15.17 7.94 -0.56
CA ALA A 55 -15.62 6.84 -1.40
C ALA A 55 -14.51 5.82 -1.73
N VAL A 56 -13.25 6.27 -1.85
CA VAL A 56 -12.14 5.45 -2.37
C VAL A 56 -11.16 5.00 -1.28
N ALA A 57 -10.80 5.87 -0.34
CA ALA A 57 -9.74 5.64 0.63
C ALA A 57 -9.99 4.43 1.56
N PRO A 58 -11.20 4.18 2.10
CA PRO A 58 -11.43 3.00 2.93
C PRO A 58 -11.19 1.69 2.19
N ILE A 59 -11.62 1.61 0.92
CA ILE A 59 -11.46 0.43 0.07
C ILE A 59 -9.99 0.18 -0.25
N LEU A 60 -9.25 1.24 -0.62
CA LEU A 60 -7.82 1.14 -0.87
C LEU A 60 -7.02 0.79 0.40
N GLY A 61 -7.37 1.40 1.53
CA GLY A 61 -6.73 1.13 2.81
C GLY A 61 -6.86 -0.33 3.20
N GLU A 62 -8.08 -0.87 3.19
CA GLU A 62 -8.34 -2.27 3.48
C GLU A 62 -7.58 -3.21 2.52
N LEU A 63 -7.66 -2.96 1.21
CA LEU A 63 -6.99 -3.78 0.21
C LEU A 63 -5.46 -3.82 0.40
N LEU A 64 -4.82 -2.65 0.46
CA LEU A 64 -3.36 -2.55 0.53
C LEU A 64 -2.82 -3.04 1.87
N THR A 65 -3.52 -2.76 2.98
CA THR A 65 -3.15 -3.28 4.29
C THR A 65 -3.25 -4.80 4.36
N ASN A 66 -4.32 -5.39 3.82
CA ASN A 66 -4.47 -6.85 3.77
C ASN A 66 -3.34 -7.51 2.97
N MET A 67 -2.99 -6.96 1.80
CA MET A 67 -1.86 -7.44 0.99
C MET A 67 -0.54 -7.41 1.78
N ALA A 68 -0.26 -6.32 2.49
CA ALA A 68 0.96 -6.19 3.27
C ALA A 68 1.00 -7.16 4.47
N ILE A 69 -0.10 -7.31 5.19
CA ILE A 69 -0.22 -8.24 6.33
C ILE A 69 -0.05 -9.69 5.89
N GLU A 70 -0.67 -10.08 4.77
CA GLU A 70 -0.54 -11.42 4.21
C GLU A 70 0.92 -11.71 3.82
N ALA A 71 1.58 -10.76 3.16
CA ALA A 71 2.99 -10.86 2.78
C ALA A 71 3.94 -10.91 4.00
N ALA A 72 3.59 -10.22 5.09
CA ALA A 72 4.32 -10.29 6.36
C ALA A 72 4.14 -11.65 7.06
N GLY A 73 3.08 -12.39 6.73
CA GLY A 73 2.72 -13.66 7.36
C GLY A 73 1.86 -13.50 8.62
N GLY A 74 1.23 -12.33 8.82
CA GLY A 74 0.40 -12.02 9.97
C GLY A 74 0.64 -10.62 10.53
N GLY A 75 -0.41 -10.01 11.11
CA GLY A 75 -0.32 -8.66 11.67
C GLY A 75 0.59 -8.57 12.90
N ASP A 76 0.78 -9.68 13.62
CA ASP A 76 1.72 -9.80 14.75
C ASP A 76 3.19 -9.73 14.32
N LYS A 77 3.48 -9.81 13.02
CA LYS A 77 4.84 -9.70 12.44
C LYS A 77 5.17 -8.29 11.94
N VAL A 78 4.20 -7.38 11.96
CA VAL A 78 4.40 -6.01 11.51
C VAL A 78 4.92 -5.18 12.67
N GLU A 79 6.10 -4.59 12.50
CA GLU A 79 6.77 -3.79 13.54
C GLU A 79 6.69 -2.28 13.27
N ALA A 80 6.44 -1.88 12.02
CA ALA A 80 6.30 -0.49 11.57
C ALA A 80 5.50 -0.39 10.27
#